data_AF-A0A259N7Q5-F1
#
_entry.id   AF-A0A259N7Q5-F1
#
_cell.length_a   1.000
_cell.length_b   1.000
_cell.length_c   1.000
_cell.angle_alpha   90.00
_cell.angle_beta   90.00
_cell.angle_gamma   90.00
#
_symmetry.space_group_name_H-M   'P 1'
#
loop_
_entity.id
_entity.type
_entity.pdbx_description
1 polymer ?
#
loop_
_entity_poly.entity_id
_entity_poly.type
_entity_poly.pdbx_seq_one_letter_code
_entity_poly.pdbx_strand_id
1 'polypeptide(L)'
;MSGNWELSLISVIQKEIGQLEWLIQSEISGDEEVERGDIHAQISRIGGLTDLAHAPEMPLSDTTRAKLLQQSEVVMELARSRTFGRSPGN
;
A
#
# COMPACT_ATOMS: atom_id res chain seq x y z
N MET A 1 -20.75 13.01 -15.72
CA MET A 1 -20.53 12.11 -14.56
C MET A 1 -19.06 12.16 -14.16
N SER A 2 -18.54 13.34 -13.81
CA SER A 2 -17.13 13.55 -13.46
C SER A 2 -16.84 13.43 -11.94
N GLY A 3 -17.85 13.08 -11.14
CA GLY A 3 -17.70 12.96 -9.69
C GLY A 3 -17.49 11.52 -9.26
N ASN A 4 -16.43 11.29 -8.48
CA ASN A 4 -16.23 10.16 -7.54
C ASN A 4 -15.20 9.07 -7.93
N TRP A 5 -14.52 9.15 -9.08
CA TRP A 5 -13.46 8.18 -9.39
C TRP A 5 -12.21 8.38 -8.51
N GLU A 6 -11.83 9.62 -8.20
CA GLU A 6 -10.70 9.92 -7.30
C GLU A 6 -10.94 9.36 -5.89
N LEU A 7 -12.15 9.54 -5.35
CA LEU A 7 -12.52 8.98 -4.06
C LEU A 7 -12.59 7.44 -4.11
N SER A 8 -13.02 6.87 -5.24
CA SER A 8 -12.98 5.42 -5.44
C SER A 8 -11.54 4.90 -5.46
N LEU A 9 -10.61 5.60 -6.12
CA LEU A 9 -9.19 5.29 -6.12
C LEU A 9 -8.62 5.33 -4.71
N ILE A 10 -8.89 6.41 -3.96
CA ILE A 10 -8.46 6.53 -2.56
C ILE A 10 -9.00 5.36 -1.73
N SER A 11 -10.28 5.03 -1.88
CA SER A 11 -10.94 3.94 -1.13
C SER A 11 -10.37 2.57 -1.47
N VAL A 12 -10.08 2.30 -2.76
CA VAL A 12 -9.42 1.07 -3.19
C VAL A 12 -8.05 0.96 -2.54
N ILE A 13 -7.22 2.00 -2.62
CA ILE A 13 -5.88 1.99 -2.01
C ILE A 13 -5.96 1.80 -0.49
N GLN A 14 -6.94 2.40 0.19
CA GLN A 14 -7.14 2.16 1.63
C GLN A 14 -7.44 0.70 1.96
N LYS A 15 -8.26 0.03 1.15
CA LYS A 15 -8.52 -1.42 1.33
C LYS A 15 -7.27 -2.25 1.08
N GLU A 16 -6.50 -1.90 0.05
CA GLU A 16 -5.26 -2.59 -0.28
C GLU A 16 -4.20 -2.39 0.84
N ILE A 17 -4.14 -1.23 1.48
CA ILE A 17 -3.31 -1.00 2.67
C ILE A 17 -3.78 -1.86 3.84
N GLY A 18 -5.08 -1.94 4.11
CA GLY A 18 -5.61 -2.81 5.16
C GLY A 18 -5.29 -4.29 4.92
N GLN A 19 -5.30 -4.74 3.66
CA GLN A 19 -4.85 -6.08 3.30
C GLN A 19 -3.36 -6.29 3.57
N LEU A 20 -2.52 -5.28 3.27
CA LEU A 20 -1.08 -5.35 3.58
C LEU A 20 -0.83 -5.44 5.08
N GLU A 21 -1.54 -4.66 5.89
CA GLU A 21 -1.48 -4.74 7.35
C GLU A 21 -1.83 -6.14 7.84
N TRP A 22 -2.92 -6.72 7.34
CA TRP A 22 -3.32 -8.09 7.68
C TRP A 22 -2.25 -9.11 7.30
N LEU A 23 -1.70 -9.04 6.07
CA LEU A 23 -0.65 -9.96 5.61
C LEU A 23 0.60 -9.88 6.49
N ILE A 24 1.03 -8.68 6.89
CA ILE A 24 2.18 -8.50 7.79
C ILE A 24 1.90 -9.10 9.16
N GLN A 25 0.71 -8.89 9.73
CA GLN A 25 0.34 -9.47 11.02
C GLN A 25 0.24 -11.00 10.98
N SER A 26 -0.29 -11.57 9.90
CA SER A 26 -0.33 -13.01 9.68
C SER A 26 1.09 -13.60 9.56
N GLU A 27 1.99 -12.96 8.80
CA GLU A 27 3.40 -13.38 8.72
C GLU A 27 4.07 -13.35 10.10
N ILE A 28 3.83 -12.30 10.90
CA ILE A 28 4.38 -12.18 12.27
C ILE A 28 3.82 -13.26 13.20
N SER A 29 2.54 -13.62 13.03
CA SER A 29 1.87 -14.63 13.84
C SER A 29 2.25 -16.07 13.47
N GLY A 30 3.01 -16.25 12.38
CA GLY A 30 3.43 -17.56 11.88
C GLY A 30 2.36 -18.31 11.10
N ASP A 31 1.41 -17.58 10.48
CA ASP A 31 0.39 -18.18 9.62
C ASP A 31 1.04 -18.76 8.34
N GLU A 32 0.93 -20.08 8.17
CA GLU A 32 1.51 -20.80 7.04
C GLU A 32 0.74 -20.58 5.72
N GLU A 33 -0.47 -20.01 5.76
CA GLU A 33 -1.25 -19.69 4.57
C GLU A 33 -0.79 -18.40 3.87
N VAL A 34 0.04 -17.58 4.53
CA VAL A 34 0.57 -16.33 3.96
C VAL A 34 1.98 -16.54 3.45
N GLU A 35 2.14 -16.49 2.13
CA GLU A 35 3.46 -16.58 1.52
C GLU A 35 4.17 -15.22 1.56
N ARG A 36 5.50 -15.24 1.70
CA ARG A 36 6.32 -14.03 1.58
C ARG A 36 6.06 -13.29 0.26
N GLY A 37 5.70 -14.02 -0.80
CA GLY A 37 5.34 -13.46 -2.10
C GLY A 37 4.11 -12.55 -2.07
N ASP A 38 3.14 -12.84 -1.20
CA ASP A 38 1.87 -12.09 -1.12
C ASP A 38 2.09 -10.66 -0.63
N ILE A 39 2.94 -10.48 0.40
CA ILE A 39 3.32 -9.16 0.90
C ILE A 39 4.01 -8.35 -0.21
N HIS A 40 4.96 -8.97 -0.93
CA HIS A 40 5.67 -8.28 -2.01
C HIS A 40 4.72 -7.89 -3.15
N ALA A 41 3.83 -8.78 -3.56
CA ALA A 41 2.82 -8.50 -4.57
C ALA A 41 1.89 -7.37 -4.14
N GLN A 42 1.50 -7.33 -2.87
CA GLN A 42 0.63 -6.31 -2.32
C GLN A 42 1.31 -4.93 -2.28
N ILE A 43 2.57 -4.85 -1.85
CA ILE A 43 3.36 -3.62 -1.90
C ILE A 43 3.49 -3.10 -3.34
N SER A 44 3.80 -3.98 -4.30
CA SER A 44 3.92 -3.59 -5.71
C SER A 44 2.59 -3.08 -6.28
N ARG A 45 1.47 -3.72 -5.94
CA ARG A 45 0.13 -3.28 -6.34
C ARG A 45 -0.16 -1.87 -5.83
N ILE A 46 0.04 -1.62 -4.54
CA ILE A 46 -0.24 -0.30 -3.97
C ILE A 46 0.70 0.75 -4.56
N GLY A 47 1.99 0.42 -4.71
CA GLY A 47 3.00 1.28 -5.34
C GLY A 47 2.54 1.78 -6.72
N GLY A 48 2.13 0.86 -7.60
CA GLY A 48 1.64 1.21 -8.93
C GLY A 48 0.39 2.10 -8.93
N LEU A 49 -0.48 1.99 -7.91
CA LEU A 49 -1.63 2.89 -7.75
C LEU A 49 -1.21 4.26 -7.22
N THR A 50 -0.28 4.32 -6.27
CA THR A 50 0.20 5.59 -5.69
C THR A 50 1.11 6.36 -6.64
N ASP A 51 1.79 5.68 -7.57
CA ASP A 51 2.64 6.30 -8.59
C ASP A 51 1.86 7.24 -9.52
N LEU A 52 0.53 7.08 -9.61
CA LEU A 52 -0.36 8.03 -10.31
C LEU A 52 -0.23 9.46 -9.77
N ALA A 53 0.20 9.64 -8.51
CA ALA A 53 0.48 10.96 -7.94
C ALA A 53 1.58 11.73 -8.71
N HIS A 54 2.51 10.99 -9.34
CA HIS A 54 3.63 11.53 -10.10
C HIS A 54 3.33 11.71 -11.60
N ALA A 55 2.16 11.29 -12.08
CA ALA A 55 1.74 11.45 -13.47
C ALA A 55 1.05 12.81 -13.67
N PRO A 56 1.73 13.87 -14.18
CA PRO A 56 1.15 15.20 -14.32
C PRO A 56 -0.05 15.25 -15.29
N GLU A 57 -0.12 14.34 -16.24
CA GLU A 57 -1.19 14.21 -17.23
C GLU A 57 -2.48 13.63 -16.64
N MET A 58 -2.41 12.96 -15.49
CA MET A 58 -3.59 12.44 -14.82
C MET A 58 -4.45 13.59 -14.29
N PRO A 59 -5.77 13.59 -14.52
CA PRO A 59 -6.67 14.65 -14.08
C PRO A 59 -7.01 14.51 -12.59
N LEU A 60 -5.98 14.41 -11.74
CA LEU A 60 -6.08 14.32 -10.29
C LEU A 60 -6.07 15.72 -9.67
N SER A 61 -7.00 15.98 -8.76
CA SER A 61 -6.90 17.14 -7.87
C SER A 61 -5.64 17.09 -7.01
N ASP A 62 -5.14 18.27 -6.60
CA ASP A 62 -3.99 18.38 -5.70
C ASP A 62 -4.22 17.64 -4.37
N THR A 63 -5.45 17.67 -3.87
CA THR A 63 -5.85 16.92 -2.67
C THR A 63 -5.69 15.42 -2.86
N THR A 64 -6.12 14.87 -4.00
CA THR A 64 -5.97 13.45 -4.28
C THR A 64 -4.50 13.09 -4.49
N ARG A 65 -3.70 13.91 -5.19
CA ARG A 65 -2.25 13.69 -5.32
C ARG A 65 -1.57 13.62 -3.96
N ALA A 66 -1.83 14.60 -3.08
CA ALA A 66 -1.29 14.61 -1.73
C ALA A 66 -1.72 13.36 -0.94
N LYS A 67 -2.96 12.89 -1.13
CA LYS A 67 -3.46 11.68 -0.46
C LYS A 67 -2.76 10.41 -0.93
N LEU A 68 -2.50 10.28 -2.24
CA LEU A 68 -1.75 9.16 -2.81
C LEU A 68 -0.31 9.11 -2.29
N LEU A 69 0.36 10.27 -2.21
CA LEU A 69 1.71 10.35 -1.64
C LEU A 69 1.71 9.94 -0.16
N GLN A 70 0.75 10.44 0.63
CA GLN A 70 0.59 10.01 2.02
C GLN A 70 0.38 8.50 2.14
N GLN A 71 -0.42 7.89 1.26
CA GLN A 71 -0.66 6.46 1.25
C GLN A 71 0.60 5.66 0.89
N SER A 72 1.42 6.16 -0.04
CA SER A 72 2.73 5.57 -0.36
C SER A 72 3.66 5.56 0.86
N GLU A 73 3.72 6.66 1.61
CA GLU A 73 4.52 6.76 2.83
C GLU A 73 4.07 5.75 3.90
N VAL A 74 2.76 5.55 4.08
CA VAL A 74 2.20 4.54 5.00
C VAL A 74 2.66 3.13 4.59
N VAL A 75 2.60 2.78 3.31
CA VAL A 75 3.08 1.49 2.81
C VAL A 75 4.57 1.30 3.07
N MET A 76 5.38 2.35 2.87
CA MET A 76 6.81 2.30 3.15
C MET A 76 7.11 2.13 4.64
N GLU A 77 6.32 2.72 5.53
CA GLU A 77 6.42 2.48 6.97
C GLU A 77 6.09 1.03 7.33
N LEU A 78 5.00 0.48 6.78
CA LEU A 78 4.62 -0.93 6.98
C LEU A 78 5.69 -1.90 6.46
N ALA A 79 6.26 -1.62 5.29
CA ALA A 79 7.35 -2.42 4.74
C ALA A 79 8.61 -2.37 5.63
N ARG A 80 8.91 -1.21 6.22
CA ARG A 80 10.02 -1.04 7.17
C ARG A 80 9.76 -1.76 8.49
N SER A 81 8.58 -1.62 9.09
CA SER A 81 8.25 -2.24 10.38
C SER A 81 8.39 -3.76 10.34
N ARG A 82 7.98 -4.37 9.23
CA ARG A 82 8.24 -5.78 8.93
C ARG A 82 9.74 -6.14 8.94
N THR A 83 10.56 -5.29 8.32
CA THR A 83 12.01 -5.53 8.18
C THR A 83 12.73 -5.38 9.51
N PHE A 84 12.37 -4.38 10.34
CA PHE A 84 12.98 -4.15 11.64
C PHE A 84 12.52 -5.15 12.72
N GLY A 85 11.38 -5.83 12.54
CA GLY A 85 10.95 -6.94 13.40
C GLY A 85 11.72 -8.25 13.16
N ARG A 86 12.46 -8.36 12.05
CA ARG A 86 13.36 -9.49 11.77
C ARG A 86 14.78 -9.14 12.19
N SER A 87 15.21 -9.65 13.34
CA SER A 87 16.65 -9.82 13.60
C SER A 87 17.25 -10.66 12.47
N PRO A 88 18.38 -10.26 11.86
CA PRO A 88 19.09 -11.13 10.94
C PRO A 88 19.73 -12.26 11.75
N GLY A 89 19.20 -13.48 11.62
CA GLY A 89 19.84 -14.68 12.14
C GLY A 89 18.88 -15.83 12.46
N ASN A 90 18.82 -16.80 11.56
CA ASN A 90 19.07 -18.22 11.89
C ASN A 90 19.56 -18.95 10.64
#